data_AF-A0A1E4HYB0-F1
#
_entry.id   AF-A0A1E4HYB0-F1
#
_cell.length_a   1.000
_cell.length_b   1.000
_cell.length_c   1.000
_cell.angle_alpha   90.00
_cell.angle_beta   90.00
_cell.angle_gamma   90.00
#
_symmetry.space_group_name_H-M   'P 1'
#
loop_
_entity.id
_entity.type
_entity.pdbx_description
1 polymer ?
#
loop_
_entity_poly.entity_id
_entity_poly.type
_entity_poly.pdbx_seq_one_letter_code
_entity_poly.pdbx_strand_id
1 'polypeptide(L)'
;MASNSGVGAITPSSAEEAPKWVPGEQYPRELLKNFPCHDYDLPCGKMTSPPVERVEFKGPLNGDAERGEKIATNLRWGNCIACHALPKHEGGTIGPSLKGYAHREMPLDYTYQRLWDVRFYNPNAFMPVYGPNKVLTDQDIQDVMAFLYAK
;
A
#
# COMPACT_ATOMS: atom_id res chain seq x y z
N MET A 1 -21.74 60.37 23.42
CA MET A 1 -21.81 59.43 22.29
C MET A 1 -20.83 58.31 22.60
N ALA A 2 -21.30 57.21 23.18
CA ALA A 2 -20.45 56.07 23.54
C ALA A 2 -20.59 55.00 22.45
N SER A 3 -19.57 54.88 21.60
CA SER A 3 -19.50 53.89 20.52
C SER A 3 -19.23 52.51 21.11
N ASN A 4 -20.20 51.61 20.99
CA ASN A 4 -20.08 50.21 21.40
C ASN A 4 -19.87 49.35 20.13
N SER A 5 -18.61 49.15 19.74
CA SER A 5 -18.26 48.22 18.64
C SER A 5 -18.01 46.85 19.24
N GLY A 6 -19.10 46.10 19.47
CA GLY A 6 -19.02 44.68 19.80
C GLY A 6 -18.55 43.90 18.57
N VAL A 7 -17.35 43.34 18.65
CA VAL A 7 -16.84 42.34 17.71
C VAL A 7 -17.78 41.14 17.78
N GLY A 8 -18.53 40.89 16.70
CA GLY A 8 -19.37 39.71 16.57
C GLY A 8 -18.52 38.45 16.73
N ALA A 9 -18.87 37.64 17.73
CA ALA A 9 -18.22 36.37 17.99
C ALA A 9 -18.34 35.48 16.74
N ILE A 10 -17.19 35.12 16.17
CA ILE A 10 -17.11 33.99 15.22
C ILE A 10 -17.35 32.75 16.06
N THR A 11 -18.55 32.17 15.94
CA THR A 11 -18.83 30.85 16.50
C THR A 11 -17.90 29.84 15.83
N PRO A 12 -17.22 28.96 16.59
CA PRO A 12 -16.44 27.90 15.98
C PRO A 12 -17.41 26.98 15.25
N SER A 13 -17.18 26.80 13.95
CA SER A 13 -17.82 25.75 13.17
C SER A 13 -17.64 24.44 13.92
N SER A 14 -18.73 23.67 14.05
CA SER A 14 -18.73 22.32 14.60
C SER A 14 -17.55 21.54 14.04
N ALA A 15 -16.80 20.85 14.91
CA ALA A 15 -15.71 19.97 14.50
C ALA A 15 -16.28 18.88 13.58
N GLU A 16 -16.15 19.07 12.26
CA GLU A 16 -16.37 18.00 11.29
C GLU A 16 -15.39 16.86 11.59
N GLU A 17 -15.91 15.64 11.62
CA GLU A 17 -15.13 14.42 11.82
C GLU A 17 -14.03 14.33 10.76
N ALA A 18 -12.80 14.09 11.18
CA ALA A 18 -11.66 14.08 10.26
C ALA A 18 -11.92 13.04 9.13
N PRO A 19 -11.65 13.38 7.86
CA PRO A 19 -11.95 12.49 6.75
C PRO A 19 -11.22 11.15 6.91
N LYS A 20 -11.91 10.04 6.69
CA LYS A 20 -11.31 8.70 6.69
C LYS A 20 -10.78 8.37 5.30
N TRP A 21 -9.49 8.08 5.17
CA TRP A 21 -8.90 7.69 3.89
C TRP A 21 -9.23 6.25 3.50
N VAL A 22 -9.43 6.03 2.20
CA VAL A 22 -9.70 4.72 1.58
C VAL A 22 -8.48 4.29 0.74
N PRO A 23 -7.96 3.06 0.90
CA PRO A 23 -6.88 2.54 0.08
C PRO A 23 -7.16 2.63 -1.42
N GLY A 24 -6.14 3.02 -2.20
CA GLY A 24 -6.24 3.23 -3.64
C GLY A 24 -6.78 4.60 -4.07
N GLU A 25 -7.25 5.44 -3.13
CA GLU A 25 -7.63 6.82 -3.40
C GLU A 25 -6.53 7.83 -3.02
N GLN A 26 -6.67 9.07 -3.48
CA GLN A 26 -5.76 10.13 -3.09
C GLN A 26 -5.89 10.41 -1.59
N TYR A 27 -4.75 10.48 -0.89
CA TYR A 27 -4.74 10.85 0.53
C TYR A 27 -5.29 12.28 0.72
N PRO A 28 -6.25 12.51 1.64
CA PRO A 28 -6.83 13.83 1.89
C PRO A 28 -5.74 14.81 2.31
N ARG A 29 -5.77 16.02 1.75
CA ARG A 29 -4.73 17.02 2.02
C ARG A 29 -4.78 17.51 3.47
N GLU A 30 -5.97 17.49 4.06
CA GLU A 30 -6.27 17.89 5.42
C GLU A 30 -5.50 17.02 6.43
N LEU A 31 -5.32 15.74 6.09
CA LEU A 31 -4.62 14.76 6.92
C LEU A 31 -3.09 14.78 6.73
N LEU A 32 -2.55 15.52 5.76
CA LEU A 32 -1.09 15.59 5.54
C LEU A 32 -0.35 16.17 6.75
N LYS A 33 -1.04 16.95 7.58
CA LYS A 33 -0.51 17.45 8.87
C LYS A 33 -0.11 16.32 9.83
N ASN A 34 -0.65 15.11 9.64
CA ASN A 34 -0.30 13.91 10.42
C ASN A 34 1.05 13.30 10.00
N PHE A 35 1.64 13.76 8.89
CA PHE A 35 2.94 13.31 8.39
C PHE A 35 3.93 14.48 8.27
N PRO A 36 4.28 15.16 9.38
CA PRO A 36 5.14 16.36 9.36
C PRO A 36 6.62 16.09 9.01
N CYS A 37 6.95 14.92 8.48
CA CYS A 37 8.27 14.29 8.58
C CYS A 37 9.24 14.64 7.44
N HIS A 38 9.18 15.87 6.94
CA HIS A 38 10.22 16.40 6.04
C HIS A 38 11.39 17.06 6.79
N ASP A 39 11.42 16.93 8.11
CA ASP A 39 12.46 17.47 8.98
C ASP A 39 13.32 16.32 9.56
N TYR A 40 14.63 16.39 9.31
CA TYR A 40 15.62 15.39 9.73
C TYR A 40 15.89 15.41 11.25
N ASP A 41 15.51 16.49 11.94
CA ASP A 41 15.72 16.65 13.37
C ASP A 41 14.55 16.07 14.19
N LEU A 42 13.35 16.01 13.61
CA LEU A 42 12.17 15.43 14.24
C LEU A 42 12.31 13.91 14.41
N PRO A 43 11.73 13.32 15.49
CA PRO A 43 11.79 11.88 15.74
C PRO A 43 11.31 11.03 14.55
N CYS A 44 10.33 11.52 13.79
CA CYS A 44 9.82 10.80 12.63
C CYS A 44 10.74 10.87 11.39
N GLY A 45 11.61 11.87 11.28
CA GLY A 45 12.68 11.91 10.28
C GLY A 45 13.82 10.91 10.55
N LYS A 46 13.84 10.33 11.76
CA LYS A 46 14.80 9.31 12.19
C LYS A 46 14.20 7.90 12.22
N MET A 47 13.00 7.70 11.65
CA MET A 47 12.42 6.37 11.53
C MET A 47 13.28 5.50 10.62
N THR A 48 13.81 4.43 11.18
CA THR A 48 14.51 3.41 10.42
C THR A 48 13.50 2.56 9.65
N SER A 49 13.94 1.96 8.54
CA SER A 49 13.12 0.96 7.85
C SER A 49 12.73 -0.17 8.82
N PRO A 50 11.51 -0.72 8.72
CA PRO A 50 11.13 -1.89 9.51
C PRO A 50 12.12 -3.04 9.32
N PRO A 51 12.33 -3.87 10.36
CA PRO A 51 13.15 -5.06 10.24
C PRO A 51 12.63 -5.98 9.13
N VAL A 52 13.49 -6.87 8.63
CA VAL A 52 13.07 -7.87 7.64
C VAL A 52 12.16 -8.89 8.32
N GLU A 53 11.00 -9.14 7.73
CA GLU A 53 10.02 -10.10 8.25
C GLU A 53 10.03 -11.38 7.42
N ARG A 54 10.27 -12.51 8.09
CA ARG A 54 10.03 -13.83 7.54
C ARG A 54 8.65 -14.30 8.01
N VAL A 55 7.77 -14.58 7.05
CA VAL A 55 6.39 -14.97 7.27
C VAL A 55 6.12 -16.36 6.71
N GLU A 56 5.04 -16.97 7.17
CA GLU A 56 4.57 -18.28 6.74
C GLU A 56 3.09 -18.14 6.34
N PHE A 57 2.74 -18.57 5.13
CA PHE A 57 1.34 -18.58 4.68
C PHE A 57 0.70 -19.92 5.06
N LYS A 58 -0.40 -19.87 5.81
CA LYS A 58 -1.10 -21.06 6.30
C LYS A 58 -2.53 -21.10 5.78
N GLY A 59 -2.90 -22.22 5.18
CA GLY A 59 -4.27 -22.49 4.73
C GLY A 59 -4.49 -22.28 3.23
N PRO A 60 -5.75 -22.38 2.79
CA PRO A 60 -6.10 -22.15 1.38
C PRO A 60 -5.97 -20.67 1.03
N LEU A 61 -5.68 -20.40 -0.25
CA LEU A 61 -5.71 -19.04 -0.79
C LEU A 61 -7.15 -18.55 -0.89
N ASN A 62 -7.55 -17.63 0.00
CA ASN A 62 -8.90 -17.07 0.07
C ASN A 62 -8.92 -15.62 -0.42
N GLY A 63 -8.40 -15.39 -1.63
CA GLY A 63 -8.36 -14.07 -2.25
C GLY A 63 -9.42 -13.86 -3.32
N ASP A 64 -9.81 -12.60 -3.54
CA ASP A 64 -10.62 -12.13 -4.66
C ASP A 64 -9.72 -11.66 -5.81
N ALA A 65 -9.73 -12.39 -6.92
CA ALA A 65 -8.87 -12.10 -8.08
C ALA A 65 -9.22 -10.77 -8.77
N GLU A 66 -10.49 -10.35 -8.80
CA GLU A 66 -10.88 -9.07 -9.40
C GLU A 66 -10.41 -7.90 -8.54
N ARG A 67 -10.49 -8.04 -7.21
CA ARG A 67 -9.92 -7.07 -6.28
C ARG A 67 -8.39 -7.04 -6.39
N GLY A 68 -7.75 -8.20 -6.50
CA GLY A 68 -6.31 -8.35 -6.72
C GLY A 68 -5.81 -7.63 -7.96
N GLU A 69 -6.53 -7.76 -9.07
CA GLU A 69 -6.23 -7.05 -10.31
C GLU A 69 -6.29 -5.52 -10.13
N LYS A 70 -7.30 -5.02 -9.43
CA LYS A 70 -7.42 -3.59 -9.10
C LYS A 70 -6.27 -3.11 -8.22
N ILE A 71 -5.86 -3.88 -7.22
CA ILE A 71 -4.71 -3.55 -6.38
C ILE A 71 -3.44 -3.47 -7.23
N ALA A 72 -3.20 -4.48 -8.06
CA ALA A 72 -1.97 -4.63 -8.84
C ALA A 72 -1.83 -3.56 -9.93
N THR A 73 -2.94 -3.00 -10.43
CA THR A 73 -2.94 -1.99 -11.49
C THR A 73 -3.13 -0.56 -10.98
N ASN A 74 -3.51 -0.35 -9.73
CA ASN A 74 -3.74 0.98 -9.16
C ASN A 74 -2.44 1.63 -8.66
N LEU A 75 -2.15 2.83 -9.20
CA LEU A 75 -1.00 3.68 -8.87
C LEU A 75 -0.81 3.98 -7.37
N ARG A 76 -1.91 4.11 -6.63
CA ARG A 76 -1.96 4.51 -5.22
C ARG A 76 -2.14 3.33 -4.26
N TRP A 77 -2.05 2.11 -4.77
CA TRP A 77 -2.23 0.90 -3.97
C TRP A 77 -1.04 -0.05 -4.15
N GLY A 78 -1.20 -1.18 -4.84
CA GLY A 78 -0.08 -2.09 -5.12
C GLY A 78 0.83 -1.59 -6.24
N ASN A 79 0.29 -0.94 -7.27
CA ASN A 79 1.05 -0.39 -8.41
C ASN A 79 2.06 -1.37 -9.05
N CYS A 80 1.79 -2.68 -8.97
CA CYS A 80 2.65 -3.74 -9.47
C CYS A 80 2.93 -3.58 -10.98
N ILE A 81 1.93 -3.09 -11.73
CA ILE A 81 1.99 -2.85 -13.17
C ILE A 81 3.10 -1.87 -13.57
N ALA A 82 3.50 -0.94 -12.69
CA ALA A 82 4.57 0.01 -12.97
C ALA A 82 5.93 -0.68 -13.19
N CYS A 83 6.13 -1.85 -12.57
CA CYS A 83 7.38 -2.60 -12.66
C CYS A 83 7.26 -3.91 -13.43
N HIS A 84 6.06 -4.49 -13.51
CA HIS A 84 5.84 -5.82 -14.08
C HIS A 84 4.75 -5.80 -15.15
N ALA A 85 4.97 -6.53 -16.25
CA ALA A 85 3.86 -7.01 -17.06
C ALA A 85 3.03 -8.02 -16.25
N LEU A 86 1.72 -7.83 -16.17
CA LEU A 86 0.80 -8.64 -15.35
C LEU A 86 -0.03 -9.58 -16.24
N PRO A 87 -0.73 -10.58 -15.67
CA PRO A 87 -1.76 -11.30 -16.41
C PRO A 87 -2.71 -10.31 -17.10
N LYS A 88 -2.92 -10.46 -18.41
CA LYS A 88 -3.79 -9.60 -19.24
C LYS A 88 -3.39 -8.12 -19.38
N HIS A 89 -2.32 -7.65 -18.72
CA HIS A 89 -1.85 -6.26 -18.82
C HIS A 89 -0.40 -6.17 -19.29
N GLU A 90 -0.14 -5.29 -20.25
CA GLU A 90 1.21 -4.80 -20.47
C GLU A 90 1.63 -3.92 -19.28
N GLY A 91 2.90 -3.93 -18.94
CA GLY A 91 3.42 -3.19 -17.79
C GLY A 91 4.91 -2.92 -17.91
N GLY A 92 5.52 -2.53 -16.79
CA GLY A 92 6.94 -2.24 -16.73
C GLY A 92 7.84 -3.46 -16.94
N THR A 93 9.13 -3.19 -17.10
CA THR A 93 10.19 -4.19 -17.32
C THR A 93 11.30 -4.12 -16.26
N ILE A 94 11.09 -3.37 -15.18
CA ILE A 94 12.04 -3.30 -14.05
C ILE A 94 12.07 -4.63 -13.30
N GLY A 95 10.89 -5.22 -13.08
CA GLY A 95 10.73 -6.56 -12.56
C GLY A 95 10.52 -7.58 -13.68
N PRO A 96 10.69 -8.88 -13.40
CA PRO A 96 10.38 -9.93 -14.38
C PRO A 96 8.89 -9.91 -14.73
N SER A 97 8.55 -10.24 -15.97
CA SER A 97 7.15 -10.44 -16.37
C SER A 97 6.46 -11.45 -15.45
N LEU A 98 5.23 -11.16 -15.05
CA LEU A 98 4.34 -12.02 -14.27
C LEU A 98 3.21 -12.60 -15.13
N LYS A 99 3.27 -12.44 -16.46
CA LYS A 99 2.37 -13.14 -17.37
C LYS A 99 2.54 -14.66 -17.22
N GLY A 100 1.42 -15.37 -17.22
CA GLY A 100 1.38 -16.83 -17.05
C GLY A 100 1.93 -17.32 -15.72
N TYR A 101 1.89 -16.49 -14.65
CA TYR A 101 2.45 -16.85 -13.35
C TYR A 101 1.88 -18.16 -12.80
N ALA A 102 0.58 -18.40 -12.98
CA ALA A 102 -0.09 -19.65 -12.59
C ALA A 102 0.58 -20.93 -13.14
N HIS A 103 1.21 -20.88 -14.32
CA HIS A 103 1.91 -22.04 -14.92
C HIS A 103 3.25 -22.36 -14.27
N ARG A 104 3.76 -21.48 -13.41
CA ARG A 104 5.02 -21.70 -12.69
C ARG A 104 4.83 -22.62 -11.48
N GLU A 105 3.58 -22.85 -11.07
CA GLU A 105 3.21 -23.72 -9.94
C GLU A 105 4.02 -23.40 -8.66
N MET A 106 4.33 -22.11 -8.46
CA MET A 106 5.08 -21.68 -7.29
C MET A 106 4.27 -21.96 -6.02
N PRO A 107 4.92 -22.43 -4.93
CA PRO A 107 4.27 -22.56 -3.63
C PRO A 107 3.63 -21.24 -3.16
N LEU A 108 2.47 -21.32 -2.50
CA LEU A 108 1.74 -20.13 -2.03
C LEU A 108 2.53 -19.32 -0.99
N ASP A 109 3.21 -20.02 -0.08
CA ASP A 109 4.09 -19.43 0.94
C ASP A 109 5.25 -18.65 0.33
N TYR A 110 5.85 -19.16 -0.75
CA TYR A 110 6.89 -18.46 -1.49
C TYR A 110 6.36 -17.14 -2.08
N THR A 111 5.20 -17.17 -2.73
CA THR A 111 4.60 -15.98 -3.36
C THR A 111 4.16 -14.96 -2.31
N TYR A 112 3.55 -15.44 -1.22
CA TYR A 112 3.14 -14.61 -0.08
C TYR A 112 4.34 -13.92 0.54
N GLN A 113 5.42 -14.64 0.87
CA GLN A 113 6.66 -14.05 1.41
C GLN A 113 7.23 -13.00 0.45
N ARG A 114 7.19 -13.25 -0.85
CA ARG A 114 7.75 -12.33 -1.85
C ARG A 114 6.95 -11.03 -1.97
N LEU A 115 5.63 -11.09 -1.81
CA LEU A 115 4.75 -9.92 -1.76
C LEU A 115 4.82 -9.22 -0.40
N TRP A 116 4.94 -9.95 0.70
CA TRP A 116 5.02 -9.41 2.06
C TRP A 116 6.32 -8.64 2.30
N ASP A 117 7.45 -9.33 2.15
CA ASP A 117 8.80 -8.77 2.30
C ASP A 117 9.81 -9.51 1.41
N VAL A 118 10.06 -8.95 0.24
CA VAL A 118 11.02 -9.48 -0.74
C VAL A 118 12.47 -9.50 -0.22
N ARG A 119 12.80 -8.70 0.80
CA ARG A 119 14.17 -8.57 1.33
C ARG A 119 14.67 -9.87 1.93
N PHE A 120 13.74 -10.74 2.37
CA PHE A 120 14.07 -12.09 2.81
C PHE A 120 14.83 -12.88 1.74
N TYR A 121 14.44 -12.77 0.47
CA TYR A 121 15.10 -13.45 -0.65
C TYR A 121 16.20 -12.60 -1.30
N ASN A 122 16.00 -11.28 -1.38
CA ASN A 122 16.97 -10.36 -1.96
C ASN A 122 17.01 -9.05 -1.15
N PRO A 123 18.00 -8.87 -0.27
CA PRO A 123 18.15 -7.65 0.55
C PRO A 123 18.23 -6.35 -0.26
N ASN A 124 18.64 -6.42 -1.53
CA ASN A 124 18.80 -5.29 -2.44
C ASN A 124 17.64 -5.15 -3.44
N ALA A 125 16.49 -5.77 -3.16
CA ALA A 125 15.35 -5.71 -4.06
C ALA A 125 14.78 -4.28 -4.18
N PHE A 126 14.44 -3.88 -5.40
CA PHE A 126 13.74 -2.63 -5.67
C PHE A 126 12.23 -2.71 -5.45
N MET A 127 11.68 -3.93 -5.37
CA MET A 127 10.26 -4.14 -5.12
C MET A 127 9.90 -3.59 -3.73
N PRO A 128 8.81 -2.80 -3.59
CA PRO A 128 8.44 -2.21 -2.31
C PRO A 128 8.21 -3.25 -1.22
N VAL A 129 8.55 -2.88 0.02
CA VAL A 129 8.28 -3.68 1.22
C VAL A 129 6.84 -3.42 1.64
N TYR A 130 5.90 -4.28 1.25
CA TYR A 130 4.47 -4.00 1.42
C TYR A 130 3.94 -4.30 2.82
N GLY A 131 4.22 -5.50 3.36
CA GLY A 131 3.69 -5.97 4.64
C GLY A 131 4.23 -5.16 5.83
N PRO A 132 5.56 -5.12 6.05
CA PRO A 132 6.16 -4.38 7.17
C PRO A 132 5.85 -2.87 7.16
N ASN A 133 5.71 -2.25 5.98
CA ASN A 133 5.30 -0.84 5.87
C ASN A 133 3.77 -0.65 5.90
N LYS A 134 3.00 -1.73 5.98
CA LYS A 134 1.53 -1.73 6.03
C LYS A 134 0.89 -1.02 4.82
N VAL A 135 1.54 -1.10 3.67
CA VAL A 135 1.02 -0.56 2.41
C VAL A 135 -0.13 -1.44 1.89
N LEU A 136 0.04 -2.76 2.01
CA LEU A 136 -0.98 -3.75 1.72
C LEU A 136 -1.29 -4.55 2.98
N THR A 137 -2.57 -4.82 3.20
CA THR A 137 -3.02 -5.74 4.25
C THR A 137 -2.77 -7.20 3.85
N ASP A 138 -2.89 -8.12 4.80
CA ASP A 138 -2.85 -9.56 4.52
C ASP A 138 -3.86 -9.96 3.44
N GLN A 139 -5.10 -9.48 3.54
CA GLN A 139 -6.14 -9.75 2.55
C GLN A 139 -5.80 -9.15 1.17
N ASP A 140 -5.22 -7.93 1.11
CA ASP A 140 -4.80 -7.34 -0.17
C ASP A 140 -3.76 -8.20 -0.87
N ILE A 141 -2.80 -8.75 -0.11
CA ILE A 141 -1.77 -9.65 -0.65
C ILE A 141 -2.40 -10.95 -1.15
N GLN A 142 -3.33 -11.54 -0.39
CA GLN A 142 -4.06 -12.74 -0.82
C GLN A 142 -4.87 -12.50 -2.10
N ASP A 143 -5.52 -11.34 -2.23
CA ASP A 143 -6.26 -10.97 -3.44
C ASP A 143 -5.33 -10.85 -4.65
N VAL A 144 -4.17 -10.18 -4.50
CA VAL A 144 -3.15 -10.11 -5.55
C VAL A 144 -2.62 -11.50 -5.91
N MET A 145 -2.40 -12.37 -4.93
CA MET A 145 -2.05 -13.76 -5.20
C MET A 145 -3.15 -14.47 -6.01
N ALA A 146 -4.41 -14.34 -5.61
CA ALA A 146 -5.53 -14.94 -6.33
C ALA A 146 -5.58 -14.48 -7.80
N PHE A 147 -5.30 -13.20 -8.05
CA PHE A 147 -5.14 -12.68 -9.40
C PHE A 147 -3.97 -13.30 -10.18
N LEU A 148 -2.79 -13.45 -9.55
CA LEU A 148 -1.62 -14.03 -10.21
C LEU A 148 -1.77 -15.54 -10.51
N TYR A 149 -2.50 -16.26 -9.66
CA TYR A 149 -2.77 -17.68 -9.81
C TYR A 149 -4.04 -17.98 -10.61
N ALA A 150 -4.85 -16.96 -10.94
CA ALA A 150 -5.97 -17.11 -11.85
C ALA A 150 -5.47 -17.55 -13.23
N LYS A 151 -6.10 -18.57 -13.80
CA LYS A 151 -5.79 -19.11 -15.13
C LYS A 151 -6.48 -18.34 -16.23
#